data_AF-A0A2E8DZF0-F1
#
_entry.id   AF-A0A2E8DZF0-F1
#
_cell.length_a   1.000
_cell.length_b   1.000
_cell.length_c   1.000
_cell.angle_alpha   90.00
_cell.angle_beta   90.00
_cell.angle_gamma   90.00
#
_symmetry.space_group_name_H-M   'P 1'
#
loop_
_entity.id
_entity.type
_entity.pdbx_description
1 polymer ?
#
loop_
_entity_poly.entity_id
_entity_poly.type
_entity_poly.pdbx_seq_one_letter_code
_entity_poly.pdbx_strand_id
1 'polypeptide(L)' 'MHKPELVYTCPAGGTVHRYDLPGGQSTFERYLCCFLGSCKFTNGIEESKKYLDTCAGR' A
#
# COMPACT_ATOMS: atom_id res chain seq x y z
N MET A 1 -5.88 -12.68 12.01
CA MET A 1 -5.21 -11.64 11.20
C MET A 1 -4.97 -12.23 9.82
N HIS A 2 -5.62 -11.70 8.78
CA HIS A 2 -5.34 -12.15 7.41
C HIS A 2 -3.93 -11.75 7.02
N LYS A 3 -3.29 -12.57 6.17
CA LYS A 3 -1.99 -12.21 5.62
C LYS A 3 -2.15 -11.00 4.70
N PRO A 4 -1.13 -10.14 4.58
CA PRO A 4 -1.19 -9.02 3.66
C PRO A 4 -1.30 -9.51 2.22
N GLU A 5 -2.25 -8.97 1.47
CA GLU A 5 -2.47 -9.36 0.08
C GLU A 5 -1.80 -8.37 -0.86
N LEU A 6 -0.97 -8.87 -1.78
CA LEU A 6 -0.41 -8.04 -2.83
C LEU A 6 -1.54 -7.69 -3.83
N VAL A 7 -1.94 -6.42 -3.86
CA VAL A 7 -3.05 -5.94 -4.69
C VAL A 7 -2.61 -5.16 -5.92
N TYR A 8 -1.36 -4.66 -5.92
CA TYR A 8 -0.82 -3.93 -7.06
C TYR A 8 0.71 -3.98 -7.11
N THR A 9 1.25 -4.03 -8.32
CA THR A 9 2.68 -3.90 -8.60
C THR A 9 2.88 -2.92 -9.74
N CYS A 10 3.77 -1.96 -9.56
CA CYS A 10 4.17 -1.01 -10.59
C CYS A 10 5.36 -1.58 -11.40
N PRO A 11 5.43 -1.35 -12.73
CA PRO A 11 6.57 -1.75 -13.56
C PRO A 11 7.93 -1.24 -13.05
N ALA A 12 7.96 -0.10 -12.35
CA ALA A 12 9.16 0.45 -11.75
C ALA A 12 9.65 -0.33 -10.50
N GLY A 13 8.93 -1.39 -10.07
CA GLY A 13 9.30 -2.21 -8.91
C GLY A 13 8.60 -1.82 -7.61
N GLY A 14 7.59 -0.95 -7.67
CA GLY A 14 6.76 -0.62 -6.51
C GLY A 14 5.70 -1.67 -6.22
N THR A 15 5.40 -1.94 -4.96
CA THR A 15 4.35 -2.89 -4.55
C THR A 15 3.32 -2.22 -3.64
N VAL A 16 2.09 -2.72 -3.67
CA VAL A 16 1.02 -2.31 -2.75
C VAL A 16 0.41 -3.54 -2.13
N HIS A 17 0.41 -3.58 -0.81
CA HIS A 17 -0.12 -4.66 -0.01
C HIS A 17 -1.32 -4.16 0.79
N ARG A 18 -2.43 -4.90 0.77
CA ARG A 18 -3.63 -4.63 1.55
C ARG A 18 -3.53 -5.33 2.91
N TYR A 19 -3.90 -4.62 3.97
CA TYR A 19 -3.91 -5.07 5.35
C TYR A 19 -5.28 -4.81 5.97
N ASP A 20 -5.81 -5.82 6.65
CA ASP A 20 -6.89 -5.63 7.62
C ASP A 20 -6.27 -5.31 8.97
N LEU A 21 -6.30 -4.04 9.37
CA LEU A 21 -5.82 -3.62 10.68
C LEU A 21 -6.97 -3.61 11.69
N PRO A 22 -6.90 -4.41 12.76
CA PRO A 22 -7.90 -4.35 13.83
C PRO A 22 -7.68 -3.08 14.65
N GLY A 23 -8.73 -2.28 14.83
CA GLY A 23 -8.74 -1.10 15.67
C GLY A 23 -9.96 -1.10 16.60
N GLY A 24 -9.78 -1.61 17.82
CA GLY A 24 -10.88 -1.73 18.79
C GLY A 24 -11.91 -2.78 18.35
N GLN A 25 -13.17 -2.38 18.18
CA GLN A 25 -14.26 -3.25 17.68
C GLN A 25 -14.38 -3.30 16.15
N SER A 26 -13.62 -2.47 15.42
CA SER A 26 -13.71 -2.36 13.95
C SER A 26 -12.44 -2.85 13.27
N THR A 27 -12.58 -3.32 12.04
CA THR A 27 -11.46 -3.62 11.14
C THR A 27 -11.38 -2.53 10.07
N PHE A 28 -10.17 -2.02 9.83
CA PHE A 28 -9.93 -0.98 8.83
C PHE A 28 -9.05 -1.56 7.74
N GLU A 29 -9.49 -1.43 6.49
CA GLU A 29 -8.65 -1.73 5.34
C GLU A 29 -7.61 -0.61 5.18
N ARG A 30 -6.33 -0.99 5.19
CA ARG A 30 -5.19 -0.10 4.91
C ARG A 30 -4.33 -0.67 3.81
N TYR A 31 -3.65 0.22 3.10
CA TYR A 31 -2.78 -0.13 1.98
C TYR A 31 -1.37 0.34 2.29
N LEU A 32 -0.42 -0.58 2.28
CA LEU A 32 1.01 -0.28 2.39
C LEU A 32 1.60 -0.28 0.99
N CYS A 33 2.03 0.88 0.52
CA CYS A 33 2.84 0.96 -0.68
C CYS A 33 4.32 1.02 -0.32
N CYS A 34 5.16 0.29 -1.06
CA CYS A 34 6.60 0.28 -0.89
C CYS A 34 7.29 0.46 -2.24
N PHE A 35 8.32 1.29 -2.28
CA PHE A 35 9.14 1.54 -3.45
C PHE A 35 10.59 1.82 -3.05
N LEU A 36 11.53 1.01 -3.54
CA LEU A 36 12.99 1.17 -3.34
C LEU A 36 13.41 1.49 -1.89
N GLY A 37 12.78 0.85 -0.90
CA GLY A 37 13.09 1.03 0.53
C GLY A 37 12.31 2.15 1.24
N SER A 38 11.44 2.89 0.53
CA SER A 38 10.47 3.78 1.14
C SER A 38 9.10 3.11 1.22
N CYS A 39 8.48 3.11 2.39
CA CYS A 39 7.14 2.54 2.59
C CYS A 39 6.21 3.57 3.22
N LYS A 40 4.97 3.62 2.73
CA LYS A 40 3.93 4.52 3.21
C LYS A 40 2.60 3.79 3.37
N PHE A 41 1.97 3.96 4.54
CA PHE A 41 0.59 3.54 4.73
C PHE A 41 -0.36 4.60 4.16
N THR A 42 -1.36 4.12 3.44
CA THR A 42 -2.40 4.91 2.79
C THR A 42 -3.77 4.31 3.11
N ASN A 43 -4.81 5.12 2.96
CA ASN A 43 -6.19 4.70 3.23
C ASN A 43 -6.86 4.03 2.04
N GLY A 44 -6.29 4.17 0.84
CA GLY A 44 -6.87 3.67 -0.39
C GLY A 44 -5.83 3.36 -1.45
N ILE A 45 -6.18 2.48 -2.36
CA ILE A 45 -5.30 2.05 -3.45
C ILE A 45 -4.94 3.18 -4.41
N GLU A 46 -5.82 4.16 -4.62
CA GLU A 46 -5.52 5.32 -5.48
C GLU A 46 -4.42 6.20 -4.90
N GLU A 47 -4.44 6.45 -3.58
CA GLU A 47 -3.38 7.20 -2.91
C GLU A 47 -2.04 6.44 -2.99
N SER A 48 -2.08 5.11 -2.81
CA SER A 48 -0.92 4.24 -3.02
C SER A 48 -0.33 4.38 -4.43
N LYS A 49 -1.18 4.30 -5.47
CA LYS A 49 -0.74 4.44 -6.87
C LYS A 49 -0.13 5.81 -7.13
N LYS A 50 -0.80 6.88 -6.70
CA LYS A 50 -0.29 8.26 -6.84
C LYS A 50 1.06 8.46 -6.15
N TYR A 51 1.27 7.84 -4.99
CA TYR A 51 2.56 7.85 -4.31
C TYR A 51 3.62 7.11 -5.12
N LEU A 52 3.31 5.92 -5.64
CA LEU A 52 4.21 5.16 -6.50
C LEU A 52 4.56 5.91 -7.79
N ASP A 53 3.61 6.57 -8.44
CA ASP A 53 3.87 7.41 -9.61
C ASP A 53 4.80 8.59 -9.27
N THR A 54 4.60 9.22 -8.11
CA THR A 54 5.47 10.31 -7.64
C THR A 54 6.90 9.81 -7.33
N CYS A 55 7.05 8.57 -6.89
CA CYS A 55 8.35 7.97 -6.59
C CYS A 55 9.05 7.39 -7.83
N ALA A 56 8.31 6.88 -8.81
CA ALA A 56 8.85 6.29 -10.04
C ALA A 56 9.23 7.33 -11.10
N GLY A 57 8.61 8.52 -11.08
CA GLY A 57 8.89 9.62 -12.00
C GLY A 57 10.02 10.57 -11.57
N ARG A 58 10.78 10.23 -10.54
CA ARG A 58 11.96 11.00 -10.08
C ARG A 58 13.27 10.36 -10.52
#